data_AF-A0A1Y1VB29-F1
#
_entry.id   AF-A0A1Y1VB29-F1
#
_cell.length_a   1.000
_cell.length_b   1.000
_cell.length_c   1.000
_cell.angle_alpha   90.00
_cell.angle_beta   90.00
_cell.angle_gamma   90.00
#
_symmetry.space_group_name_H-M   'P 1'
#
loop_
_entity.id
_entity.type
_entity.pdbx_description
1 polymer ?
#
loop_
_entity_poly.entity_id
_entity_poly.type
_entity_poly.pdbx_seq_one_letter_code
_entity_poly.pdbx_strand_id
1 'polypeptide(L)'
;MPPEEVEKLIQIAQVSINMVQNGNAGKIQDFKYESAKIVMKWDGKEKIYEESSFKTGGMYARSNDKVGYNIKLQKKFLGRKNIRIRPDAGDRSHLRSKLTSDIANRLGLPSIQAVYARLYMNEEFWGLYTLLDAIKPSWIKQTFKPEAEEITTLFQCKTGGFNFSTYSANQCDNANDETTDRTVFKNFVNDINSCKSIDEIREIMDVDVFLKYIALEWLIGSYDHFLIYGHNFYFYKRETDGKWILIEHDFDNTFGNGVSLSLWSRKGKNQDGTGGDRGDRPIYYTFSDWEMNIPILKTLVYNNKEEFKNITREIMVAAFNPTMLIPHIDELQTFLLPYVEEDSIKGENGYLPGRINRAGIRQASSVTEFKNNISNSLKYWINTKFQVACDNYKFNKTEILEEAVTYKPHSFDYEYGKVTESISISTSTQIKTKTTSTQIKTKTTSTQIQTSTTQTSKPTLTPEEIKKLEEYQKKEKLRNEYLKLKEFWNSLKKKNPR
;
A
#
# COMPACT_ATOMS: atom_id res chain seq x y z
N MET A 1 -0.44 15.24 20.68
CA MET A 1 -1.73 15.46 21.37
C MET A 1 -1.43 15.60 22.85
N PRO A 2 -2.34 16.15 23.68
CA PRO A 2 -2.09 16.25 25.12
C PRO A 2 -1.73 14.88 25.73
N PRO A 3 -0.83 14.80 26.74
CA PRO A 3 -0.42 13.54 27.35
C PRO A 3 -1.58 12.66 27.81
N GLU A 4 -2.63 13.25 28.38
CA GLU A 4 -3.84 12.56 28.84
C GLU A 4 -4.58 11.83 27.71
N GLU A 5 -4.55 12.36 26.48
CA GLU A 5 -5.14 11.69 25.32
C GLU A 5 -4.26 10.55 24.81
N VAL A 6 -2.93 10.61 25.02
CA VAL A 6 -2.03 9.49 24.75
C VAL A 6 -2.27 8.35 25.74
N GLU A 7 -2.46 8.65 27.02
CA GLU A 7 -2.80 7.65 28.04
C GLU A 7 -4.14 6.97 27.72
N LYS A 8 -5.15 7.75 27.34
CA LYS A 8 -6.45 7.23 26.89
C LYS A 8 -6.34 6.37 25.63
N LEU A 9 -5.50 6.75 24.65
CA LEU A 9 -5.19 5.91 23.50
C LEU A 9 -4.61 4.57 23.95
N ILE A 10 -3.65 4.57 24.87
CA ILE A 10 -3.04 3.34 25.40
C ILE A 10 -4.10 2.47 26.09
N GLN A 11 -4.99 3.06 26.89
CA GLN A 11 -6.09 2.33 27.56
C GLN A 11 -7.06 1.69 26.55
N ILE A 12 -7.51 2.45 25.53
CA ILE A 12 -8.43 1.94 24.50
C ILE A 12 -7.74 0.88 23.61
N ALA A 13 -6.44 1.00 23.40
CA ALA A 13 -5.68 0.06 22.59
C ALA A 13 -5.58 -1.35 23.19
N GLN A 14 -6.02 -1.59 24.44
CA GLN A 14 -5.97 -2.91 25.09
C GLN A 14 -7.01 -3.88 24.53
N VAL A 15 -6.83 -4.29 23.28
CA VAL A 15 -7.74 -5.17 22.53
C VAL A 15 -7.10 -6.55 22.37
N SER A 16 -7.74 -7.60 22.88
CA SER A 16 -7.26 -8.99 22.69
C SER A 16 -7.87 -9.64 21.44
N ILE A 17 -7.26 -10.72 20.96
CA ILE A 17 -7.80 -11.49 19.82
C ILE A 17 -9.20 -12.06 20.13
N ASN A 18 -9.43 -12.49 21.37
CA ASN A 18 -10.72 -13.01 21.82
C ASN A 18 -11.82 -11.96 21.73
N MET A 19 -11.51 -10.69 22.06
CA MET A 19 -12.47 -9.58 21.92
C MET A 19 -12.87 -9.37 20.46
N VAL A 20 -11.93 -9.47 19.53
CA VAL A 20 -12.19 -9.26 18.11
C VAL A 20 -12.97 -10.43 17.51
N GLN A 21 -12.58 -11.67 17.82
CA GLN A 21 -13.22 -12.87 17.28
C GLN A 21 -14.64 -13.09 17.82
N ASN A 22 -14.86 -12.84 19.12
CA ASN A 22 -16.16 -13.11 19.77
C ASN A 22 -17.04 -11.86 19.92
N GLY A 23 -16.45 -10.66 19.96
CA GLY A 23 -17.13 -9.42 20.32
C GLY A 23 -17.66 -8.59 19.17
N ASN A 24 -17.69 -9.13 17.94
CA ASN A 24 -17.91 -8.38 16.69
C ASN A 24 -16.91 -7.23 16.58
N ALA A 25 -15.77 -7.49 15.94
CA ALA A 25 -14.63 -6.58 15.77
C ALA A 25 -15.00 -5.10 15.44
N GLY A 26 -16.11 -4.87 14.73
CA GLY A 26 -16.61 -3.54 14.37
C GLY A 26 -17.24 -2.74 15.50
N LYS A 27 -17.61 -3.37 16.62
CA LYS A 27 -18.20 -2.71 17.80
C LYS A 27 -17.19 -2.28 18.85
N ILE A 28 -15.94 -2.74 18.74
CA ILE A 28 -14.87 -2.35 19.68
C ILE A 28 -14.53 -0.88 19.45
N GLN A 29 -14.64 -0.09 20.52
CA GLN A 29 -14.41 1.36 20.50
C GLN A 29 -13.06 1.72 19.85
N ASP A 30 -13.10 2.67 18.93
CA ASP A 30 -11.89 3.30 18.41
C ASP A 30 -11.45 4.45 19.31
N PHE A 31 -10.14 4.63 19.46
CA PHE A 31 -9.62 5.92 19.91
C PHE A 31 -9.74 6.92 18.76
N LYS A 32 -10.18 8.13 19.06
CA LYS A 32 -10.26 9.24 18.11
C LYS A 32 -9.98 10.56 18.82
N TYR A 33 -9.13 11.39 18.21
CA TYR A 33 -8.82 12.73 18.66
C TYR A 33 -8.79 13.68 17.45
N GLU A 34 -9.59 14.75 17.48
CA GLU A 34 -9.84 15.59 16.30
C GLU A 34 -8.91 16.80 16.17
N SER A 35 -8.19 17.14 17.24
CA SER A 35 -7.34 18.33 17.31
C SER A 35 -5.86 17.96 17.41
N ALA A 36 -5.44 16.93 16.68
CA ALA A 36 -4.05 16.48 16.68
C ALA A 36 -3.15 17.44 15.88
N LYS A 37 -2.04 17.84 16.50
CA LYS A 37 -0.90 18.44 15.79
C LYS A 37 -0.04 17.34 15.18
N ILE A 38 0.06 17.32 13.85
CA ILE A 38 0.88 16.36 13.11
C ILE A 38 2.04 17.09 12.45
N VAL A 39 3.27 16.69 12.79
CA VAL A 39 4.50 17.19 12.15
C VAL A 39 4.99 16.15 11.16
N MET A 40 5.11 16.53 9.90
CA MET A 40 5.64 15.66 8.84
C MET A 40 7.00 16.16 8.41
N LYS A 41 7.99 15.27 8.42
CA LYS A 41 9.36 15.54 7.96
C LYS A 41 9.73 14.59 6.83
N TRP A 42 10.19 15.12 5.70
CA TRP A 42 10.60 14.34 4.53
C TRP A 42 11.56 15.16 3.67
N ASP A 43 12.60 14.55 3.09
CA ASP A 43 13.57 15.23 2.20
C ASP A 43 14.11 16.57 2.74
N GLY A 44 14.39 16.64 4.05
CA GLY A 44 14.84 17.87 4.72
C GLY A 44 13.78 18.96 4.88
N LYS A 45 12.54 18.70 4.44
CA LYS A 45 11.37 19.57 4.62
C LYS A 45 10.63 19.19 5.88
N GLU A 46 9.98 20.19 6.47
CA GLU A 46 9.08 20.02 7.60
C GLU A 46 7.78 20.77 7.32
N LYS A 47 6.65 20.16 7.70
CA LYS A 47 5.35 20.82 7.66
C LYS A 47 4.50 20.39 8.84
N ILE A 48 3.80 21.37 9.40
CA ILE A 48 2.90 21.19 10.55
C ILE A 48 1.45 21.24 10.05
N TYR A 49 0.65 20.31 10.54
CA TYR A 49 -0.79 20.23 10.33
C TYR A 49 -1.48 20.29 11.69
N GLU A 50 -2.10 21.43 11.98
CA GLU A 50 -2.93 21.62 13.16
C GLU A 50 -4.35 21.07 12.89
N GLU A 51 -5.10 20.81 13.97
CA GLU A 51 -6.50 20.34 13.91
C GLU A 51 -6.73 19.09 13.06
N SER A 52 -5.78 18.15 13.06
CA SER A 52 -5.92 16.90 12.29
C SER A 52 -6.65 15.82 13.09
N SER A 53 -7.47 15.03 12.42
CA SER A 53 -8.06 13.83 13.02
C SER A 53 -7.02 12.73 13.11
N PHE A 54 -6.89 12.13 14.29
CA PHE A 54 -6.07 10.96 14.55
C PHE A 54 -6.93 9.87 15.18
N LYS A 55 -6.94 8.68 14.56
CA LYS A 55 -7.80 7.56 14.97
C LYS A 55 -7.02 6.25 14.94
N THR A 56 -7.31 5.31 15.84
CA THR A 56 -6.85 3.92 15.67
C THR A 56 -7.37 3.33 14.35
N GLY A 57 -6.53 2.51 13.72
CA GLY A 57 -6.78 1.90 12.41
C GLY A 57 -6.94 0.38 12.48
N GLY A 58 -7.72 -0.15 11.54
CA GLY A 58 -8.00 -1.58 11.42
C GLY A 58 -9.11 -2.09 12.35
N MET A 59 -9.63 -3.27 12.03
CA MET A 59 -10.60 -3.98 12.88
C MET A 59 -9.88 -5.08 13.66
N TYR A 60 -9.47 -6.15 12.98
CA TYR A 60 -8.70 -7.25 13.55
C TYR A 60 -7.26 -6.86 13.87
N ALA A 61 -6.65 -5.99 13.06
CA ALA A 61 -5.27 -5.56 13.28
C ALA A 61 -5.04 -4.92 14.66
N ARG A 62 -6.08 -4.36 15.29
CA ARG A 62 -6.02 -3.76 16.64
C ARG A 62 -5.72 -4.79 17.74
N SER A 63 -5.94 -6.09 17.51
CA SER A 63 -5.56 -7.14 18.46
C SER A 63 -4.09 -7.54 18.42
N ASN A 64 -3.24 -6.83 17.68
CA ASN A 64 -1.79 -6.97 17.76
C ASN A 64 -1.21 -5.97 18.75
N ASP A 65 -0.02 -6.26 19.25
CA ASP A 65 0.69 -5.40 20.20
C ASP A 65 1.05 -4.01 19.63
N LYS A 66 1.40 -3.92 18.34
CA LYS A 66 1.59 -2.68 17.59
C LYS A 66 0.28 -2.30 16.87
N VAL A 67 -0.24 -1.12 17.15
CA VAL A 67 -1.49 -0.62 16.59
C VAL A 67 -1.21 0.36 15.45
N GLY A 68 -2.05 0.33 14.40
CA GLY A 68 -2.01 1.27 13.27
C GLY A 68 -2.96 2.45 13.45
N TYR A 69 -2.81 3.47 12.61
CA TYR A 69 -3.54 4.74 12.72
C TYR A 69 -4.07 5.23 11.38
N ASN A 70 -5.26 5.83 11.40
CA ASN A 70 -5.83 6.61 10.31
C ASN A 70 -5.72 8.09 10.65
N ILE A 71 -5.20 8.90 9.72
CA ILE A 71 -5.01 10.34 9.92
C ILE A 71 -5.74 11.08 8.81
N LYS A 72 -6.58 12.05 9.19
CA LYS A 72 -7.23 12.99 8.26
C LYS A 72 -6.71 14.40 8.52
N LEU A 73 -6.01 14.95 7.54
CA LEU A 73 -5.41 16.27 7.59
C LEU A 73 -6.41 17.34 7.14
N GLN A 74 -6.28 18.55 7.70
CA GLN A 74 -7.05 19.71 7.20
C GLN A 74 -6.57 20.18 5.84
N LYS A 75 -5.25 20.09 5.60
CA LYS A 75 -4.60 20.43 4.33
C LYS A 75 -3.91 19.20 3.76
N LYS A 76 -3.83 19.11 2.43
CA LYS A 76 -3.20 17.99 1.74
C LYS A 76 -1.69 17.92 2.05
N PHE A 77 -1.20 16.70 2.30
CA PHE A 77 0.22 16.33 2.31
C PHE A 77 0.54 15.54 1.05
N LEU A 78 1.41 16.08 0.18
CA LEU A 78 1.73 15.46 -1.12
C LEU A 78 0.46 15.04 -1.89
N GLY A 79 -0.54 15.93 -1.84
CA GLY A 79 -1.87 15.74 -2.42
C GLY A 79 -2.85 14.93 -1.55
N ARG A 80 -2.40 14.14 -0.58
CA ARG A 80 -3.26 13.28 0.26
C ARG A 80 -3.88 14.02 1.43
N LYS A 81 -5.20 13.88 1.59
CA LYS A 81 -5.94 14.37 2.77
C LYS A 81 -6.08 13.30 3.85
N ASN A 82 -6.28 12.06 3.43
CA ASN A 82 -6.41 10.89 4.30
C ASN A 82 -5.20 9.99 4.07
N ILE A 83 -4.53 9.57 5.13
CA ILE A 83 -3.39 8.67 5.10
C ILE A 83 -3.57 7.58 6.17
N ARG A 84 -2.98 6.42 5.92
CA ARG A 84 -2.91 5.33 6.90
C ARG A 84 -1.47 5.08 7.28
N ILE A 85 -1.21 4.88 8.57
CA ILE A 85 0.09 4.47 9.08
C ILE A 85 -0.10 3.09 9.70
N ARG A 86 0.48 2.06 9.07
CA ARG A 86 0.24 0.66 9.44
C ARG A 86 1.51 -0.03 9.89
N PRO A 87 1.44 -0.81 10.98
CA PRO A 87 2.57 -1.59 11.44
C PRO A 87 2.76 -2.87 10.63
N ASP A 88 1.73 -3.29 9.89
CA ASP A 88 1.62 -4.59 9.20
C ASP A 88 2.15 -5.71 10.08
N ALA A 89 1.56 -5.85 11.27
CA ALA A 89 2.19 -6.54 12.39
C ALA A 89 2.49 -8.04 12.13
N GLY A 90 1.75 -8.67 11.19
CA GLY A 90 2.04 -10.03 10.73
C GLY A 90 3.17 -10.12 9.71
N ASP A 91 3.51 -9.03 9.02
CA ASP A 91 4.59 -8.96 8.06
C ASP A 91 5.93 -8.67 8.74
N ARG A 92 6.63 -9.74 9.12
CA ARG A 92 7.98 -9.64 9.69
C ARG A 92 9.03 -9.17 8.68
N SER A 93 8.73 -9.15 7.38
CA SER A 93 9.63 -8.57 6.38
C SER A 93 9.49 -7.05 6.28
N HIS A 94 8.39 -6.45 6.75
CA HIS A 94 8.04 -5.05 6.51
C HIS A 94 7.95 -4.64 5.02
N LEU A 95 8.04 -5.57 4.06
CA LEU A 95 8.17 -5.26 2.64
C LEU A 95 6.89 -5.50 1.85
N ARG A 96 5.93 -6.31 2.34
CA ARG A 96 4.86 -6.87 1.50
C ARG A 96 3.90 -5.81 0.97
N SER A 97 3.44 -4.91 1.83
CA SER A 97 2.61 -3.78 1.44
C SER A 97 3.31 -2.88 0.42
N LYS A 98 4.59 -2.57 0.65
CA LYS A 98 5.41 -1.75 -0.25
C LYS A 98 5.62 -2.42 -1.61
N LEU A 99 6.06 -3.67 -1.58
CA LEU A 99 6.43 -4.42 -2.77
C LEU A 99 5.22 -4.66 -3.67
N THR A 100 4.08 -5.04 -3.08
CA THR A 100 2.86 -5.29 -3.86
C THR A 100 2.30 -4.01 -4.45
N SER A 101 2.30 -2.91 -3.68
CA SER A 101 1.92 -1.60 -4.20
C SER A 101 2.84 -1.18 -5.36
N ASP A 102 4.15 -1.38 -5.24
CA ASP A 102 5.10 -1.08 -6.32
C ASP A 102 4.84 -1.92 -7.57
N ILE A 103 4.58 -3.22 -7.41
CA ILE A 103 4.26 -4.13 -8.51
C ILE A 103 3.00 -3.63 -9.25
N ALA A 104 1.92 -3.37 -8.52
CA ALA A 104 0.67 -2.88 -9.11
C ALA A 104 0.86 -1.53 -9.82
N ASN A 105 1.55 -0.57 -9.21
CA ASN A 105 1.87 0.71 -9.85
C ASN A 105 2.76 0.55 -11.10
N ARG A 106 3.71 -0.41 -11.08
CA ARG A 106 4.61 -0.69 -12.21
C ARG A 106 3.90 -1.33 -13.40
N LEU A 107 2.88 -2.15 -13.13
CA LEU A 107 1.98 -2.73 -14.13
C LEU A 107 1.01 -1.71 -14.74
N GLY A 108 1.05 -0.47 -14.26
CA GLY A 108 0.09 0.55 -14.64
C GLY A 108 -1.32 0.21 -14.18
N LEU A 109 -1.50 -0.37 -12.99
CA LEU A 109 -2.80 -0.58 -12.36
C LEU A 109 -3.16 0.60 -11.44
N PRO A 110 -4.45 0.91 -11.24
CA PRO A 110 -4.85 1.91 -10.26
C PRO A 110 -4.55 1.38 -8.85
N SER A 111 -3.52 1.90 -8.21
CA SER A 111 -3.08 1.36 -6.92
C SER A 111 -2.73 2.46 -5.93
N ILE A 112 -2.78 2.09 -4.65
CA ILE A 112 -2.24 2.90 -3.57
C ILE A 112 -0.73 3.03 -3.69
N GLN A 113 -0.18 4.10 -3.11
CA GLN A 113 1.25 4.23 -2.88
C GLN A 113 1.59 3.88 -1.43
N ALA A 114 2.78 3.32 -1.24
CA ALA A 114 3.32 2.91 0.05
C ALA A 114 4.73 3.48 0.21
N VAL A 115 5.02 4.03 1.39
CA VAL A 115 6.37 4.46 1.82
C VAL A 115 6.57 4.10 3.30
N TYR A 116 7.74 4.33 3.84
CA TYR A 116 8.02 4.07 5.26
C TYR A 116 8.02 5.37 6.08
N ALA A 117 7.64 5.26 7.34
CA ALA A 117 7.64 6.35 8.29
C ALA A 117 8.20 5.90 9.65
N ARG A 118 9.03 6.74 10.26
CA ARG A 118 9.32 6.68 11.69
C ARG A 118 8.22 7.48 12.40
N LEU A 119 7.47 6.83 13.26
CA LEU A 119 6.41 7.48 14.03
C LEU A 119 6.96 7.95 15.37
N TYR A 120 6.64 9.18 15.73
CA TYR A 120 6.88 9.74 17.05
C TYR A 120 5.57 10.22 17.66
N MET A 121 5.31 9.85 18.91
CA MET A 121 4.20 10.39 19.69
C MET A 121 4.78 11.24 20.80
N ASN A 122 4.49 12.55 20.78
CA ASN A 122 5.03 13.50 21.76
C ASN A 122 6.55 13.33 21.97
N GLU A 123 7.30 13.31 20.85
CA GLU A 123 8.77 13.15 20.79
C GLU A 123 9.31 11.77 21.18
N GLU A 124 8.49 10.86 21.69
CA GLU A 124 8.86 9.47 21.92
C GLU A 124 8.79 8.66 20.62
N PHE A 125 9.83 7.90 20.31
CA PHE A 125 9.84 7.02 19.14
C PHE A 125 8.87 5.84 19.34
N TRP A 126 7.86 5.77 18.49
CA TRP A 126 6.85 4.72 18.48
C TRP A 126 7.08 3.68 17.38
N GLY A 127 8.15 3.83 16.60
CA GLY A 127 8.61 2.75 15.74
C GLY A 127 8.55 3.01 14.25
N LEU A 128 8.98 2.00 13.51
CA LEU A 128 8.86 1.91 12.05
C LEU A 128 7.44 1.48 11.65
N TYR A 129 6.88 2.18 10.66
CA TYR A 129 5.56 1.92 10.09
C TYR A 129 5.58 2.10 8.56
N THR A 130 4.59 1.52 7.89
CA THR A 130 4.27 1.77 6.48
C THR A 130 3.23 2.89 6.39
N LEU A 131 3.56 3.99 5.71
CA LEU A 131 2.64 5.06 5.35
C LEU A 131 2.01 4.78 3.99
N LEU A 132 0.69 4.77 3.94
CA LEU A 132 -0.10 4.33 2.80
C LEU A 132 -1.16 5.36 2.43
N ASP A 133 -1.49 5.41 1.15
CA ASP A 133 -2.70 6.10 0.69
C ASP A 133 -3.96 5.51 1.35
N ALA A 134 -4.93 6.37 1.63
CA ALA A 134 -6.28 5.95 2.00
C ALA A 134 -7.23 6.18 0.81
N ILE A 135 -7.72 5.09 0.21
CA ILE A 135 -8.76 5.17 -0.82
C ILE A 135 -10.05 5.69 -0.16
N LYS A 136 -10.43 6.91 -0.55
CA LYS A 136 -11.61 7.67 -0.12
C LYS A 136 -12.06 8.56 -1.28
N PRO A 137 -13.26 9.15 -1.25
CA PRO A 137 -13.69 10.16 -2.23
C PRO A 137 -12.62 11.22 -2.55
N SER A 138 -11.88 11.68 -1.54
CA SER A 138 -10.79 12.65 -1.73
C SER A 138 -9.62 12.13 -2.57
N TRP A 139 -9.32 10.82 -2.48
CA TRP A 139 -8.28 10.18 -3.27
C TRP A 139 -8.76 10.03 -4.72
N ILE A 140 -10.00 9.60 -4.96
CA ILE A 140 -10.60 9.56 -6.30
C ILE A 140 -10.57 10.92 -6.99
N LYS A 141 -11.04 11.98 -6.31
CA LYS A 141 -10.99 13.36 -6.82
C LYS A 141 -9.59 13.82 -7.21
N GLN A 142 -8.57 13.35 -6.49
CA GLN A 142 -7.20 13.75 -6.73
C GLN A 142 -6.57 12.94 -7.87
N THR A 143 -6.85 11.64 -7.91
CA THR A 143 -6.17 10.69 -8.79
C THR A 143 -6.85 10.62 -10.14
N PHE A 144 -8.17 10.38 -10.18
CA PHE A 144 -8.97 10.27 -11.41
C PHE A 144 -9.50 11.62 -11.90
N LYS A 145 -9.47 12.66 -11.05
CA LYS A 145 -9.98 14.01 -11.36
C LYS A 145 -11.36 14.00 -12.06
N PRO A 146 -12.37 13.25 -11.57
CA PRO A 146 -13.73 13.34 -12.11
C PRO A 146 -14.26 14.77 -12.04
N GLU A 147 -15.25 15.06 -12.88
CA GLU A 147 -15.95 16.35 -12.85
C GLU A 147 -16.99 16.40 -11.72
N ALA A 148 -17.43 15.25 -11.21
CA ALA A 148 -18.40 15.21 -10.13
C ALA A 148 -17.92 15.92 -8.85
N GLU A 149 -18.79 16.78 -8.32
CA GLU A 149 -18.58 17.46 -7.05
C GLU A 149 -18.58 16.49 -5.86
N GLU A 150 -19.28 15.36 -5.95
CA GLU A 150 -19.31 14.33 -4.91
C GLU A 150 -19.09 12.95 -5.53
N ILE A 151 -18.30 12.11 -4.84
CA ILE A 151 -18.04 10.75 -5.31
C ILE A 151 -19.00 9.79 -4.61
N THR A 152 -20.02 9.35 -5.32
CA THR A 152 -21.04 8.40 -4.84
C THR A 152 -20.91 7.02 -5.48
N THR A 153 -19.98 6.83 -6.42
CA THR A 153 -19.78 5.60 -7.19
C THR A 153 -18.54 4.81 -6.79
N LEU A 154 -17.99 5.06 -5.60
CA LEU A 154 -16.88 4.31 -5.01
C LEU A 154 -17.41 3.38 -3.92
N PHE A 155 -17.22 2.07 -4.08
CA PHE A 155 -17.69 1.05 -3.16
C PHE A 155 -16.54 0.21 -2.62
N GLN A 156 -16.45 0.04 -1.31
CA GLN A 156 -15.43 -0.75 -0.61
C GLN A 156 -15.98 -2.10 -0.18
N CYS A 157 -15.36 -3.19 -0.63
CA CYS A 157 -15.66 -4.55 -0.20
C CYS A 157 -14.81 -4.92 1.02
N LYS A 158 -15.29 -4.58 2.21
CA LYS A 158 -14.53 -4.58 3.48
C LYS A 158 -14.89 -5.68 4.48
N THR A 159 -15.89 -6.51 4.18
CA THR A 159 -16.39 -7.54 5.11
C THR A 159 -16.00 -8.96 4.69
N GLY A 160 -15.56 -9.13 3.44
CA GLY A 160 -15.26 -10.42 2.84
C GLY A 160 -16.51 -11.08 2.25
N GLY A 161 -16.29 -12.06 1.38
CA GLY A 161 -17.32 -12.86 0.73
C GLY A 161 -17.82 -12.29 -0.60
N PHE A 162 -17.22 -11.22 -1.14
CA PHE A 162 -17.58 -10.75 -2.48
C PHE A 162 -17.14 -11.73 -3.56
N ASN A 163 -18.07 -12.17 -4.41
CA ASN A 163 -17.79 -13.15 -5.48
C ASN A 163 -18.67 -12.96 -6.73
N PHE A 164 -19.18 -11.74 -6.93
CA PHE A 164 -20.18 -11.38 -7.95
C PHE A 164 -21.55 -12.10 -7.85
N SER A 165 -21.83 -12.96 -6.88
CA SER A 165 -23.22 -13.38 -6.65
C SER A 165 -24.08 -12.16 -6.25
N THR A 166 -25.37 -12.14 -6.62
CA THR A 166 -26.29 -11.04 -6.29
C THR A 166 -26.31 -10.70 -4.79
N TYR A 167 -26.21 -11.71 -3.92
CA TYR A 167 -26.17 -11.49 -2.47
C TYR A 167 -24.85 -10.86 -2.00
N SER A 168 -23.74 -11.18 -2.65
CA SER A 168 -22.41 -10.71 -2.27
C SER A 168 -22.21 -9.21 -2.45
N ALA A 169 -23.06 -8.54 -3.25
CA ALA A 169 -23.09 -7.08 -3.36
C ALA A 169 -23.32 -6.37 -2.01
N ASN A 170 -23.94 -7.05 -1.03
CA ASN A 170 -24.14 -6.50 0.32
C ASN A 170 -22.85 -6.47 1.16
N GLN A 171 -21.75 -7.08 0.70
CA GLN A 171 -20.45 -7.05 1.37
C GLN A 171 -19.64 -5.79 1.05
N CYS A 172 -20.18 -4.94 0.17
CA CYS A 172 -19.53 -3.71 -0.26
C CYS A 172 -20.37 -2.48 0.10
N ASP A 173 -19.73 -1.51 0.74
CA ASP A 173 -20.34 -0.28 1.20
C ASP A 173 -19.90 0.91 0.35
N ASN A 174 -20.74 1.93 0.24
CA ASN A 174 -20.30 3.19 -0.33
C ASN A 174 -19.14 3.75 0.53
N ALA A 175 -18.05 4.16 -0.11
CA ALA A 175 -16.89 4.71 0.57
C ALA A 175 -17.08 6.17 0.98
N ASN A 176 -18.14 6.82 0.49
CA ASN A 176 -18.64 8.07 1.06
C ASN A 176 -19.48 7.74 2.31
N ASP A 177 -18.94 8.12 3.47
CA ASP A 177 -19.54 7.84 4.78
C ASP A 177 -20.88 8.60 5.00
N GLU A 178 -21.29 9.49 4.08
CA GLU A 178 -22.55 10.25 4.10
C GLU A 178 -23.71 9.53 3.40
N THR A 179 -23.46 8.39 2.74
CA THR A 179 -24.50 7.59 2.08
C THR A 179 -24.38 6.11 2.37
N THR A 180 -25.52 5.46 2.53
CA THR A 180 -25.63 3.99 2.67
C THR A 180 -26.26 3.34 1.45
N ASP A 181 -26.54 4.11 0.39
CA ASP A 181 -27.17 3.57 -0.81
C ASP A 181 -26.20 2.66 -1.58
N ARG A 182 -26.68 1.46 -1.87
CA ARG A 182 -25.97 0.42 -2.63
C ARG A 182 -26.66 0.07 -3.95
N THR A 183 -27.72 0.78 -4.33
CA THR A 183 -28.56 0.46 -5.49
C THR A 183 -27.74 0.39 -6.78
N VAL A 184 -26.90 1.40 -7.03
CA VAL A 184 -26.02 1.45 -8.21
C VAL A 184 -25.04 0.27 -8.24
N PHE A 185 -24.48 -0.13 -7.10
CA PHE A 185 -23.54 -1.25 -7.03
C PHE A 185 -24.25 -2.61 -7.16
N LYS A 186 -25.46 -2.75 -6.61
CA LYS A 186 -26.29 -3.95 -6.81
C LYS A 186 -26.66 -4.13 -8.28
N ASN A 187 -27.00 -3.04 -8.96
CA ASN A 187 -27.27 -3.07 -10.40
C ASN A 187 -26.03 -3.50 -11.18
N PHE A 188 -24.85 -2.93 -10.89
CA PHE A 188 -23.60 -3.39 -11.48
C PHE A 188 -23.38 -4.91 -11.37
N VAL A 189 -23.55 -5.48 -10.17
CA VAL A 189 -23.41 -6.93 -9.97
C VAL A 189 -24.46 -7.72 -10.75
N ASN A 190 -25.70 -7.23 -10.82
CA ASN A 190 -26.76 -7.88 -11.60
C ASN A 190 -26.50 -7.81 -13.12
N ASP A 191 -26.05 -6.66 -13.61
CA ASP A 191 -25.72 -6.45 -15.03
C ASP A 191 -24.60 -7.41 -15.45
N ILE A 192 -23.53 -7.52 -14.64
CA ILE A 192 -22.44 -8.48 -14.86
C ILE A 192 -22.93 -9.93 -14.89
N ASN A 193 -23.84 -10.31 -13.98
CA ASN A 193 -24.41 -11.66 -13.97
C ASN A 193 -25.34 -11.94 -15.16
N SER A 194 -25.87 -10.89 -15.79
CA SER A 194 -26.71 -11.04 -16.98
C SER A 194 -25.88 -11.34 -18.23
N CYS A 195 -24.63 -10.87 -18.28
CA CYS A 195 -23.72 -11.06 -19.40
C CYS A 195 -23.47 -12.54 -19.74
N LYS A 196 -23.31 -12.82 -21.03
CA LYS A 196 -23.04 -14.13 -21.62
C LYS A 196 -21.67 -14.23 -22.28
N SER A 197 -21.02 -13.10 -22.54
CA SER A 197 -19.70 -13.02 -23.16
C SER A 197 -18.78 -12.07 -22.40
N ILE A 198 -17.48 -12.17 -22.68
CA ILE A 198 -16.49 -11.22 -22.16
C ILE A 198 -16.70 -9.82 -22.74
N ASP A 199 -17.18 -9.70 -23.99
CA ASP A 199 -17.41 -8.42 -24.64
C ASP A 199 -18.56 -7.65 -23.99
N GLU A 200 -19.64 -8.33 -23.61
CA GLU A 200 -20.72 -7.70 -22.82
C GLU A 200 -20.21 -7.21 -21.45
N ILE A 201 -19.28 -7.94 -20.82
CA ILE A 201 -18.66 -7.52 -19.56
C ILE A 201 -17.77 -6.29 -19.79
N ARG A 202 -17.05 -6.22 -20.92
CA ARG A 202 -16.18 -5.09 -21.27
C ARG A 202 -16.95 -3.77 -21.45
N GLU A 203 -18.24 -3.82 -21.78
CA GLU A 203 -19.09 -2.63 -21.82
C GLU A 203 -19.40 -2.07 -20.42
N ILE A 204 -19.26 -2.88 -19.37
CA ILE A 204 -19.64 -2.54 -18.00
C ILE A 204 -18.42 -2.32 -17.10
N MET A 205 -17.35 -3.09 -17.30
CA MET A 205 -16.17 -3.13 -16.44
C MET A 205 -14.89 -3.10 -17.25
N ASP A 206 -13.84 -2.50 -16.70
CA ASP A 206 -12.48 -2.61 -17.21
C ASP A 206 -11.93 -4.02 -16.94
N VAL A 207 -12.16 -4.92 -17.91
CA VAL A 207 -11.78 -6.33 -17.83
C VAL A 207 -10.26 -6.52 -17.78
N ASP A 208 -9.50 -5.66 -18.45
CA ASP A 208 -8.04 -5.75 -18.50
C ASP A 208 -7.43 -5.48 -17.12
N VAL A 209 -7.87 -4.40 -16.46
CA VAL A 209 -7.44 -4.10 -15.08
C VAL A 209 -7.88 -5.20 -14.12
N PHE A 210 -9.12 -5.69 -14.26
CA PHE A 210 -9.63 -6.77 -13.42
C PHE A 210 -8.77 -8.04 -13.58
N LEU A 211 -8.58 -8.53 -14.81
CA LEU A 211 -7.81 -9.75 -15.07
C LEU A 211 -6.34 -9.63 -14.66
N LYS A 212 -5.75 -8.43 -14.77
CA LYS A 212 -4.39 -8.18 -14.27
C LYS A 212 -4.30 -8.33 -12.76
N TYR A 213 -5.26 -7.78 -12.01
CA TYR A 213 -5.33 -8.00 -10.56
C TYR A 213 -5.57 -9.48 -10.22
N ILE A 214 -6.47 -10.15 -10.92
CA ILE A 214 -6.73 -11.59 -10.71
C ILE A 214 -5.49 -12.46 -10.93
N ALA A 215 -4.76 -12.23 -12.03
CA ALA A 215 -3.50 -12.94 -12.27
C ALA A 215 -2.44 -12.58 -11.23
N LEU A 216 -2.37 -11.30 -10.83
CA LEU A 216 -1.43 -10.81 -9.83
C LEU A 216 -1.68 -11.43 -8.46
N GLU A 217 -2.94 -11.51 -8.00
CA GLU A 217 -3.31 -12.14 -6.71
C GLU A 217 -2.74 -13.56 -6.61
N TRP A 218 -2.88 -14.36 -7.66
CA TRP A 218 -2.32 -15.72 -7.70
C TRP A 218 -0.79 -15.72 -7.64
N LEU A 219 -0.13 -14.84 -8.42
CA LEU A 219 1.34 -14.75 -8.46
C LEU A 219 1.93 -14.31 -7.12
N ILE A 220 1.33 -13.30 -6.47
CA ILE A 220 1.78 -12.85 -5.15
C ILE A 220 1.25 -13.71 -4.01
N GLY A 221 0.39 -14.70 -4.28
CA GLY A 221 -0.16 -15.56 -3.24
C GLY A 221 -1.11 -14.84 -2.28
N SER A 222 -1.87 -13.89 -2.80
CA SER A 222 -2.89 -13.17 -2.05
C SER A 222 -4.11 -14.05 -1.83
N TYR A 223 -4.47 -14.26 -0.56
CA TYR A 223 -5.72 -14.92 -0.18
C TYR A 223 -6.74 -13.96 0.45
N ASP A 224 -6.31 -12.75 0.80
CA ASP A 224 -7.16 -11.77 1.48
C ASP A 224 -7.82 -10.79 0.50
N HIS A 225 -7.81 -11.14 -0.80
CA HIS A 225 -8.40 -10.36 -1.90
C HIS A 225 -9.48 -11.17 -2.64
N PHE A 226 -9.77 -10.86 -3.90
CA PHE A 226 -10.93 -11.37 -4.64
C PHE A 226 -10.98 -12.90 -4.75
N LEU A 227 -9.87 -13.56 -5.06
CA LEU A 227 -9.87 -14.98 -5.44
C LEU A 227 -10.29 -15.95 -4.34
N ILE A 228 -10.05 -15.59 -3.07
CA ILE A 228 -10.28 -16.47 -1.91
C ILE A 228 -11.28 -15.85 -0.94
N TYR A 229 -10.92 -14.74 -0.29
CA TYR A 229 -11.78 -14.12 0.71
C TYR A 229 -12.79 -13.12 0.16
N GLY A 230 -12.64 -12.60 -1.06
CA GLY A 230 -13.55 -11.59 -1.60
C GLY A 230 -13.54 -10.30 -0.77
N HIS A 231 -12.34 -9.81 -0.43
CA HIS A 231 -12.10 -8.76 0.57
C HIS A 231 -11.04 -7.74 0.10
N ASN A 232 -10.85 -6.61 0.81
CA ASN A 232 -9.75 -5.65 0.62
C ASN A 232 -9.62 -5.00 -0.78
N PHE A 233 -10.73 -4.71 -1.44
CA PHE A 233 -10.73 -3.92 -2.68
C PHE A 233 -11.90 -2.96 -2.76
N TYR A 234 -11.79 -2.06 -3.73
CA TYR A 234 -12.84 -1.13 -4.11
C TYR A 234 -13.23 -1.37 -5.56
N PHE A 235 -14.50 -1.08 -5.86
CA PHE A 235 -14.95 -0.81 -7.21
C PHE A 235 -15.28 0.68 -7.33
N TYR A 236 -14.79 1.30 -8.40
CA TYR A 236 -15.11 2.68 -8.75
C TYR A 236 -15.71 2.73 -10.16
N LYS A 237 -16.86 3.39 -10.34
CA LYS A 237 -17.40 3.65 -11.68
C LYS A 237 -16.77 4.93 -12.22
N ARG A 238 -15.89 4.80 -13.22
CA ARG A 238 -15.23 5.94 -13.86
C ARG A 238 -16.22 6.74 -14.69
N GLU A 239 -16.13 8.06 -14.61
CA GLU A 239 -17.00 8.97 -15.37
C GLU A 239 -16.62 9.06 -16.85
N THR A 240 -15.35 8.84 -17.19
CA THR A 240 -14.83 9.06 -18.55
C THR A 240 -15.38 8.07 -19.57
N ASP A 241 -15.68 6.84 -19.15
CA ASP A 241 -16.22 5.77 -20.01
C ASP A 241 -17.39 5.00 -19.38
N GLY A 242 -17.79 5.35 -18.16
CA GLY A 242 -18.86 4.67 -17.43
C GLY A 242 -18.50 3.28 -16.90
N LYS A 243 -17.25 2.82 -17.06
CA LYS A 243 -16.83 1.47 -16.66
C LYS A 243 -16.44 1.38 -15.20
N TRP A 244 -16.74 0.24 -14.59
CA TRP A 244 -16.26 -0.10 -13.26
C TRP A 244 -14.80 -0.55 -13.30
N ILE A 245 -14.00 -0.10 -12.34
CA ILE A 245 -12.60 -0.50 -12.18
C ILE A 245 -12.34 -1.01 -10.77
N LEU A 246 -11.56 -2.09 -10.68
CA LEU A 246 -11.08 -2.68 -9.44
C LEU A 246 -9.85 -1.91 -8.92
N ILE A 247 -9.80 -1.65 -7.62
CA ILE A 247 -8.68 -1.00 -6.93
C ILE A 247 -8.41 -1.75 -5.62
N GLU A 248 -7.30 -2.48 -5.56
CA GLU A 248 -6.93 -3.27 -4.38
C GLU A 248 -6.12 -2.46 -3.35
N HIS A 249 -6.18 -2.88 -2.09
CA HIS A 249 -5.39 -2.34 -1.00
C HIS A 249 -5.13 -3.42 0.06
N ASP A 250 -4.32 -3.13 1.09
CA ASP A 250 -4.12 -4.08 2.21
C ASP A 250 -3.30 -5.34 1.84
N PHE A 251 -2.08 -5.14 1.34
CA PHE A 251 -1.25 -6.20 0.76
C PHE A 251 -0.28 -6.91 1.74
N ASP A 252 -0.56 -6.90 3.05
CA ASP A 252 0.32 -7.54 4.05
C ASP A 252 0.23 -9.08 4.03
N ASN A 253 -0.92 -9.64 3.62
CA ASN A 253 -1.16 -11.07 3.46
C ASN A 253 -0.79 -11.60 2.06
N THR A 254 0.48 -11.40 1.69
CA THR A 254 1.04 -11.79 0.38
C THR A 254 2.38 -12.53 0.55
N PHE A 255 2.87 -13.14 -0.53
CA PHE A 255 4.12 -13.88 -0.62
C PHE A 255 4.26 -14.96 0.47
N GLY A 256 3.22 -15.76 0.64
CA GLY A 256 3.17 -16.87 1.59
C GLY A 256 2.92 -16.48 3.05
N ASN A 257 2.83 -15.18 3.38
CA ASN A 257 2.44 -14.76 4.71
C ASN A 257 0.98 -15.10 4.98
N GLY A 258 0.68 -15.77 6.09
CA GLY A 258 -0.70 -16.12 6.48
C GLY A 258 -1.38 -17.23 5.67
N VAL A 259 -0.76 -17.71 4.59
CA VAL A 259 -1.32 -18.77 3.73
C VAL A 259 -1.40 -20.09 4.50
N SER A 260 -2.57 -20.71 4.50
CA SER A 260 -2.85 -22.00 5.16
C SER A 260 -3.69 -22.91 4.26
N LEU A 261 -3.50 -24.23 4.37
CA LEU A 261 -4.31 -25.22 3.65
C LEU A 261 -5.81 -25.13 3.93
N SER A 262 -6.16 -24.64 5.12
CA SER A 262 -7.56 -24.48 5.53
C SER A 262 -8.38 -23.59 4.58
N LEU A 263 -7.73 -22.66 3.87
CA LEU A 263 -8.35 -21.77 2.88
C LEU A 263 -9.04 -22.55 1.75
N TRP A 264 -8.51 -23.72 1.39
CA TRP A 264 -9.05 -24.59 0.33
C TRP A 264 -9.75 -25.84 0.86
N SER A 265 -10.00 -25.94 2.16
CA SER A 265 -10.64 -27.12 2.79
C SER A 265 -12.01 -27.46 2.21
N ARG A 266 -12.74 -26.46 1.71
CA ARG A 266 -14.06 -26.62 1.07
C ARG A 266 -14.01 -26.62 -0.45
N LYS A 267 -12.82 -26.52 -1.04
CA LYS A 267 -12.68 -26.46 -2.49
C LYS A 267 -12.75 -27.86 -3.10
N GLY A 268 -13.81 -28.09 -3.87
CA GLY A 268 -13.96 -29.29 -4.71
C GLY A 268 -13.04 -29.28 -5.94
N LYS A 269 -13.37 -30.04 -6.98
CA LYS A 269 -12.63 -30.00 -8.25
C LYS A 269 -12.63 -28.59 -8.84
N ASN A 270 -11.61 -28.26 -9.61
CA ASN A 270 -11.49 -27.00 -10.33
C ASN A 270 -12.61 -26.89 -11.40
N GLN A 271 -12.86 -25.68 -11.91
CA GLN A 271 -13.92 -25.44 -12.88
C GLN A 271 -13.74 -26.19 -14.22
N ASP A 272 -12.51 -26.59 -14.54
CA ASP A 272 -12.15 -27.42 -15.70
C ASP A 272 -12.15 -28.93 -15.40
N GLY A 273 -12.57 -29.33 -14.19
CA GLY A 273 -12.62 -30.71 -13.74
C GLY A 273 -11.33 -31.26 -13.12
N THR A 274 -10.24 -30.48 -13.11
CA THR A 274 -8.93 -30.86 -12.52
C THR A 274 -8.90 -30.64 -10.99
N GLY A 275 -7.72 -30.75 -10.37
CA GLY A 275 -7.51 -30.32 -8.98
C GLY A 275 -8.10 -31.24 -7.90
N GLY A 276 -8.43 -32.49 -8.24
CA GLY A 276 -8.87 -33.51 -7.27
C GLY A 276 -7.78 -33.93 -6.27
N ASP A 277 -6.51 -33.78 -6.65
CA ASP A 277 -5.33 -33.97 -5.80
C ASP A 277 -4.34 -32.83 -6.07
N ARG A 278 -4.57 -31.68 -5.42
CA ARG A 278 -3.77 -30.45 -5.61
C ARG A 278 -2.54 -30.37 -4.71
N GLY A 279 -2.31 -31.38 -3.87
CA GLY A 279 -1.22 -31.40 -2.88
C GLY A 279 -1.41 -30.43 -1.70
N ASP A 280 -0.41 -30.40 -0.82
CA ASP A 280 -0.42 -29.74 0.49
C ASP A 280 0.47 -28.49 0.56
N ARG A 281 0.93 -27.99 -0.58
CA ARG A 281 1.82 -26.82 -0.69
C ARG A 281 1.23 -25.74 -1.61
N PRO A 282 0.44 -24.77 -1.07
CA PRO A 282 -0.24 -23.75 -1.87
C PRO A 282 0.65 -22.92 -2.79
N ILE A 283 1.94 -22.80 -2.48
CA ILE A 283 2.92 -22.14 -3.35
C ILE A 283 3.01 -22.79 -4.75
N TYR A 284 2.74 -24.10 -4.88
CA TYR A 284 2.73 -24.83 -6.16
C TYR A 284 1.37 -24.89 -6.84
N TYR A 285 0.31 -24.36 -6.21
CA TYR A 285 -1.01 -24.40 -6.80
C TYR A 285 -1.01 -23.63 -8.12
N THR A 286 -1.55 -24.26 -9.16
CA THR A 286 -1.87 -23.60 -10.43
C THR A 286 -2.90 -22.49 -10.19
N PHE A 287 -3.19 -21.65 -11.20
CA PHE A 287 -4.25 -20.65 -11.05
C PHE A 287 -5.59 -21.32 -10.73
N SER A 288 -5.90 -22.42 -11.42
CA SER A 288 -7.15 -23.16 -11.22
C SER A 288 -7.21 -23.84 -9.87
N ASP A 289 -6.09 -24.28 -9.28
CA ASP A 289 -6.03 -24.81 -7.91
C ASP A 289 -6.13 -23.70 -6.84
N TRP A 290 -5.77 -22.46 -7.16
CA TRP A 290 -5.86 -21.33 -6.24
C TRP A 290 -7.27 -20.73 -6.16
N GLU A 291 -7.93 -20.40 -7.28
CA GLU A 291 -9.21 -19.64 -7.27
C GLU A 291 -10.42 -20.42 -6.70
N MET A 292 -11.35 -19.80 -5.98
CA MET A 292 -12.43 -20.53 -5.26
C MET A 292 -13.65 -20.97 -6.10
N ASN A 293 -13.42 -21.40 -7.36
CA ASN A 293 -14.44 -21.70 -8.36
C ASN A 293 -15.44 -20.56 -8.56
N ILE A 294 -14.95 -19.32 -8.63
CA ILE A 294 -15.80 -18.13 -8.72
C ILE A 294 -16.48 -18.09 -10.11
N PRO A 295 -17.82 -18.02 -10.20
CA PRO A 295 -18.54 -18.20 -11.48
C PRO A 295 -18.11 -17.27 -12.61
N ILE A 296 -17.84 -15.99 -12.31
CA ILE A 296 -17.44 -15.00 -13.33
C ILE A 296 -16.11 -15.39 -14.01
N LEU A 297 -15.22 -16.12 -13.32
CA LEU A 297 -13.94 -16.56 -13.86
C LEU A 297 -14.11 -17.63 -14.94
N LYS A 298 -15.25 -18.34 -14.97
CA LYS A 298 -15.58 -19.22 -16.10
C LYS A 298 -15.58 -18.45 -17.41
N THR A 299 -16.28 -17.32 -17.44
CA THR A 299 -16.34 -16.45 -18.62
C THR A 299 -15.02 -15.73 -18.83
N LEU A 300 -14.48 -15.08 -17.81
CA LEU A 300 -13.32 -14.18 -17.97
C LEU A 300 -11.99 -14.91 -18.19
N VAL A 301 -11.82 -16.12 -17.62
CA VAL A 301 -10.55 -16.86 -17.66
C VAL A 301 -10.68 -18.16 -18.46
N TYR A 302 -11.60 -19.04 -18.07
CA TYR A 302 -11.62 -20.40 -18.63
C TYR A 302 -12.18 -20.48 -20.05
N ASN A 303 -13.07 -19.58 -20.44
CA ASN A 303 -13.52 -19.44 -21.82
C ASN A 303 -12.57 -18.57 -22.67
N ASN A 304 -11.65 -17.82 -22.03
CA ASN A 304 -10.72 -16.88 -22.68
C ASN A 304 -9.26 -17.16 -22.26
N LYS A 305 -8.86 -18.44 -22.29
CA LYS A 305 -7.59 -18.91 -21.69
C LYS A 305 -6.35 -18.24 -22.27
N GLU A 306 -6.30 -18.04 -23.59
CA GLU A 306 -5.14 -17.44 -24.24
C GLU A 306 -4.98 -15.96 -23.85
N GLU A 307 -6.08 -15.23 -23.70
CA GLU A 307 -6.04 -13.84 -23.22
C GLU A 307 -5.51 -13.78 -21.79
N PHE A 308 -6.05 -14.60 -20.88
CA PHE A 308 -5.57 -14.64 -19.50
C PHE A 308 -4.11 -15.10 -19.37
N LYS A 309 -3.70 -16.06 -20.21
CA LYS A 309 -2.30 -16.49 -20.33
C LYS A 309 -1.40 -15.34 -20.78
N ASN A 310 -1.81 -14.57 -21.79
CA ASN A 310 -1.06 -13.40 -22.26
C ASN A 310 -0.94 -12.33 -21.17
N ILE A 311 -2.02 -12.05 -20.44
CA ILE A 311 -2.03 -11.13 -19.28
C ILE A 311 -1.06 -11.63 -18.20
N THR A 312 -1.07 -12.93 -17.89
CA THR A 312 -0.14 -13.50 -16.91
C THR A 312 1.31 -13.34 -17.36
N ARG A 313 1.61 -13.59 -18.65
CA ARG A 313 2.96 -13.38 -19.21
C ARG A 313 3.38 -11.92 -19.14
N GLU A 314 2.47 -10.99 -19.49
CA GLU A 314 2.71 -9.55 -19.39
C GLU A 314 3.13 -9.18 -17.97
N ILE A 315 2.40 -9.66 -16.95
CA ILE A 315 2.74 -9.38 -15.55
C ILE A 315 4.12 -9.93 -15.19
N MET A 316 4.45 -11.15 -15.62
CA MET A 316 5.75 -11.75 -15.35
C MET A 316 6.90 -10.97 -15.98
N VAL A 317 6.75 -10.50 -17.23
CA VAL A 317 7.74 -9.63 -17.91
C VAL A 317 7.83 -8.27 -17.19
N ALA A 318 6.68 -7.65 -16.95
CA ALA A 318 6.59 -6.27 -16.52
C ALA A 318 6.99 -6.07 -15.05
N ALA A 319 6.54 -6.94 -14.15
CA ALA A 319 6.62 -6.68 -12.71
C ALA A 319 6.78 -7.90 -11.78
N PHE A 320 6.55 -9.13 -12.23
CA PHE A 320 6.70 -10.33 -11.40
C PHE A 320 7.76 -11.30 -11.94
N ASN A 321 9.03 -10.93 -11.81
CA ASN A 321 10.16 -11.80 -12.13
C ASN A 321 11.31 -11.62 -11.13
N PRO A 322 12.10 -12.69 -10.90
CA PRO A 322 13.15 -12.66 -9.88
C PRO A 322 14.33 -11.73 -10.24
N THR A 323 14.65 -11.55 -11.52
CA THR A 323 15.78 -10.68 -11.94
C THR A 323 15.54 -9.22 -11.62
N MET A 324 14.27 -8.80 -11.52
CA MET A 324 13.88 -7.46 -11.11
C MET A 324 13.52 -7.38 -9.62
N LEU A 325 12.69 -8.30 -9.11
CA LEU A 325 12.17 -8.20 -7.74
C LEU A 325 13.23 -8.48 -6.68
N ILE A 326 14.13 -9.44 -6.91
CA ILE A 326 15.13 -9.79 -5.89
C ILE A 326 16.10 -8.63 -5.63
N PRO A 327 16.67 -7.95 -6.65
CA PRO A 327 17.48 -6.76 -6.42
C PRO A 327 16.73 -5.61 -5.73
N HIS A 328 15.45 -5.38 -6.07
CA HIS A 328 14.63 -4.37 -5.39
C HIS A 328 14.40 -4.70 -3.92
N ILE A 329 14.16 -5.98 -3.61
CA ILE A 329 14.05 -6.47 -2.23
C ILE A 329 15.38 -6.27 -1.48
N ASP A 330 16.52 -6.53 -2.12
CA ASP A 330 17.84 -6.31 -1.51
C ASP A 330 18.12 -4.83 -1.22
N GLU A 331 17.68 -3.93 -2.11
CA GLU A 331 17.74 -2.48 -1.88
C GLU A 331 16.86 -2.08 -0.69
N LEU A 332 15.61 -2.54 -0.64
CA LEU A 332 14.69 -2.26 0.46
C LEU A 332 15.20 -2.84 1.78
N GLN A 333 15.75 -4.06 1.76
CA GLN A 333 16.34 -4.70 2.93
C GLN A 333 17.49 -3.87 3.50
N THR A 334 18.40 -3.42 2.62
CA THR A 334 19.54 -2.58 2.99
C THR A 334 19.08 -1.23 3.54
N PHE A 335 18.09 -0.61 2.88
CA PHE A 335 17.53 0.66 3.30
C PHE A 335 16.85 0.58 4.68
N LEU A 336 16.08 -0.50 4.93
CA LEU A 336 15.30 -0.65 6.15
C LEU A 336 16.08 -1.15 7.36
N LEU A 337 17.22 -1.83 7.15
CA LEU A 337 18.00 -2.44 8.22
C LEU A 337 18.23 -1.54 9.44
N PRO A 338 18.74 -0.29 9.32
CA PRO A 338 18.96 0.57 10.50
C PRO A 338 17.66 0.94 11.23
N TYR A 339 16.53 1.01 10.53
CA TYR A 339 15.24 1.36 11.12
C TYR A 339 14.57 0.15 11.80
N VAL A 340 14.79 -1.05 11.26
CA VAL A 340 14.39 -2.30 11.92
C VAL A 340 15.24 -2.54 13.17
N GLU A 341 16.54 -2.24 13.12
CA GLU A 341 17.41 -2.24 14.30
C GLU A 341 16.85 -1.33 15.40
N GLU A 342 16.49 -0.09 15.04
CA GLU A 342 15.87 0.88 15.95
C GLU A 342 14.52 0.37 16.52
N ASP A 343 13.63 -0.20 15.69
CA ASP A 343 12.33 -0.77 16.12
C ASP A 343 12.47 -2.03 16.98
N SER A 344 13.64 -2.67 16.99
CA SER A 344 13.92 -3.92 17.71
C SER A 344 14.58 -3.69 19.08
N ILE A 345 14.82 -2.44 19.49
CA ILE A 345 15.42 -2.09 20.78
C ILE A 345 14.32 -1.72 21.76
N LYS A 346 14.31 -2.37 22.94
CA LYS A 346 13.37 -2.01 24.01
C LYS A 346 13.68 -0.62 24.56
N GLY A 347 12.65 0.18 24.77
CA GLY A 347 12.75 1.44 25.50
C GLY A 347 12.91 1.23 27.01
N GLU A 348 13.01 2.33 27.76
CA GLU A 348 13.15 2.32 29.23
C GLU A 348 11.98 1.62 29.93
N ASN A 349 10.78 1.65 29.33
CA ASN A 349 9.59 0.96 29.80
C ASN A 349 9.64 -0.58 29.61
N GLY A 350 10.73 -1.13 29.02
CA GLY A 350 10.93 -2.56 28.79
C GLY A 350 10.20 -3.12 27.57
N TYR A 351 9.53 -2.29 26.77
CA TYR A 351 8.78 -2.68 25.58
C TYR A 351 9.43 -2.17 24.29
N LEU A 352 9.16 -2.86 23.18
CA LEU A 352 9.54 -2.39 21.85
C LEU A 352 8.70 -1.15 21.46
N PRO A 353 9.25 -0.23 20.62
CA PRO A 353 8.57 0.97 20.17
C PRO A 353 7.15 0.73 19.63
N GLY A 354 6.21 1.56 20.08
CA GLY A 354 4.80 1.57 19.65
C GLY A 354 4.01 0.29 19.93
N ARG A 355 4.60 -0.67 20.66
CA ARG A 355 3.85 -1.80 21.22
C ARG A 355 3.07 -1.25 22.40
N ILE A 356 1.88 -0.71 22.18
CA ILE A 356 1.06 -0.11 23.24
C ILE A 356 -0.04 -1.07 23.73
N ASN A 357 -0.48 -2.00 22.89
CA ASN A 357 -1.49 -2.99 23.27
C ASN A 357 -0.83 -4.14 24.03
N ARG A 358 -1.13 -4.26 25.33
CA ARG A 358 -0.57 -5.31 26.21
C ARG A 358 -1.39 -6.59 26.17
N ALA A 359 -2.69 -6.48 25.88
CA ALA A 359 -3.63 -7.58 25.73
C ALA A 359 -3.58 -8.24 24.34
N GLY A 360 -2.92 -7.59 23.38
CA GLY A 360 -2.79 -8.05 22.00
C GLY A 360 -1.76 -9.17 21.81
N ILE A 361 -1.82 -9.78 20.63
CA ILE A 361 -0.87 -10.78 20.16
C ILE A 361 0.50 -10.11 20.03
N ARG A 362 1.50 -10.70 20.70
CA ARG A 362 2.88 -10.25 20.59
C ARG A 362 3.47 -10.73 19.28
N GLN A 363 3.95 -9.80 18.48
CA GLN A 363 4.59 -10.14 17.21
C GLN A 363 6.10 -10.13 17.38
N ALA A 364 6.75 -11.20 16.92
CA ALA A 364 8.20 -11.27 16.93
C ALA A 364 8.77 -10.14 16.03
N SER A 365 9.70 -9.37 16.57
CA SER A 365 10.34 -8.26 15.87
C SER A 365 11.82 -8.26 16.23
N SER A 366 12.65 -8.61 15.26
CA SER A 366 14.10 -8.59 15.37
C SER A 366 14.72 -8.51 13.98
N VAL A 367 15.98 -8.08 13.90
CA VAL A 367 16.76 -8.11 12.66
C VAL A 367 16.87 -9.52 12.09
N THR A 368 16.95 -10.54 12.94
CA THR A 368 17.00 -11.95 12.51
C THR A 368 15.70 -12.36 11.83
N GLU A 369 14.55 -12.07 12.44
CA GLU A 369 13.24 -12.38 11.85
C GLU A 369 13.01 -11.64 10.53
N PHE A 370 13.43 -10.38 10.46
CA PHE A 370 13.39 -9.55 9.25
C PHE A 370 14.19 -10.18 8.10
N LYS A 371 15.47 -10.52 8.35
CA LYS A 371 16.33 -11.17 7.34
C LYS A 371 15.80 -12.55 6.95
N ASN A 372 15.34 -13.34 7.93
CA ASN A 372 14.80 -14.68 7.72
C ASN A 372 13.55 -14.66 6.84
N ASN A 373 12.60 -13.76 7.12
CA ASN A 373 11.37 -13.64 6.32
C ASN A 373 11.65 -13.19 4.89
N ILE A 374 12.61 -12.29 4.69
CA ILE A 374 13.01 -11.87 3.35
C ILE A 374 13.56 -13.06 2.55
N SER A 375 14.53 -13.78 3.10
CA SER A 375 15.19 -14.87 2.38
C SER A 375 14.30 -16.10 2.19
N ASN A 376 13.69 -16.58 3.28
CA ASN A 376 13.06 -17.90 3.34
C ASN A 376 11.56 -17.88 3.06
N SER A 377 10.92 -16.71 3.05
CA SER A 377 9.50 -16.56 2.70
C SER A 377 9.33 -15.73 1.43
N LEU A 378 9.71 -14.45 1.45
CA LEU A 378 9.45 -13.52 0.35
C LEU A 378 10.18 -13.90 -0.95
N LYS A 379 11.52 -14.03 -0.90
CA LYS A 379 12.33 -14.41 -2.08
C LYS A 379 12.06 -15.83 -2.52
N TYR A 380 11.84 -16.75 -1.58
CA TYR A 380 11.46 -18.13 -1.89
C TYR A 380 10.13 -18.19 -2.65
N TRP A 381 9.13 -17.40 -2.23
CA TRP A 381 7.84 -17.30 -2.92
C TRP A 381 7.99 -16.84 -4.36
N ILE A 382 8.69 -15.72 -4.57
CA ILE A 382 8.87 -15.13 -5.90
C ILE A 382 9.53 -16.12 -6.87
N ASN A 383 10.64 -16.73 -6.46
CA ASN A 383 11.36 -17.69 -7.31
C ASN A 383 10.50 -18.90 -7.65
N THR A 384 9.85 -19.49 -6.64
CA THR A 384 9.03 -20.70 -6.83
C THR A 384 7.81 -20.40 -7.68
N LYS A 385 7.09 -19.31 -7.39
CA LYS A 385 5.83 -19.00 -8.07
C LYS A 385 6.05 -18.56 -9.51
N PHE A 386 7.16 -17.87 -9.79
CA PHE A 386 7.58 -17.58 -11.15
C PHE A 386 7.80 -18.88 -11.96
N GLN A 387 8.47 -19.87 -11.37
CA GLN A 387 8.67 -21.18 -12.01
C GLN A 387 7.34 -21.92 -12.22
N VAL A 388 6.47 -21.94 -11.20
CA VAL A 388 5.12 -22.53 -11.29
C VAL A 388 4.32 -21.90 -12.43
N ALA A 389 4.38 -20.58 -12.60
CA ALA A 389 3.68 -19.90 -13.68
C ALA A 389 4.25 -20.25 -15.07
N CYS A 390 5.58 -20.33 -15.21
CA CYS A 390 6.21 -20.83 -16.43
C CYS A 390 5.77 -22.25 -16.77
N ASP A 391 5.77 -23.16 -15.79
CA ASP A 391 5.44 -24.56 -16.00
C ASP A 391 3.95 -24.77 -16.30
N ASN A 392 3.09 -23.99 -15.64
CA ASN A 392 1.64 -24.03 -15.81
C ASN A 392 1.23 -23.60 -17.23
N TYR A 393 1.84 -22.52 -17.75
CA TYR A 393 1.48 -21.95 -19.05
C TYR A 393 2.46 -22.26 -20.18
N LYS A 394 3.49 -23.08 -19.91
CA LYS A 394 4.57 -23.45 -20.83
C LYS A 394 5.32 -22.23 -21.40
N PHE A 395 5.56 -21.23 -20.55
CA PHE A 395 6.36 -20.08 -20.96
C PHE A 395 7.85 -20.42 -21.03
N ASN A 396 8.53 -19.84 -22.01
CA ASN A 396 9.98 -19.83 -22.04
C ASN A 396 10.50 -18.82 -21.00
N LYS A 397 11.13 -19.35 -19.95
CA LYS A 397 11.71 -18.55 -18.87
C LYS A 397 12.73 -17.54 -19.38
N THR A 398 13.59 -17.94 -20.32
CA THR A 398 14.66 -17.07 -20.83
C THR A 398 14.07 -15.87 -21.56
N GLU A 399 13.08 -16.09 -22.43
CA GLU A 399 12.40 -15.01 -23.16
C GLU A 399 11.73 -14.01 -22.22
N ILE A 400 11.02 -14.47 -21.19
CA ILE A 400 10.39 -13.57 -20.20
C ILE A 400 11.45 -12.69 -19.52
N LEU A 401 12.58 -13.29 -19.12
CA LEU A 401 13.63 -12.57 -18.41
C LEU A 401 14.39 -11.60 -19.33
N GLU A 402 14.59 -11.93 -20.61
CA GLU A 402 15.22 -11.06 -21.60
C GLU A 402 14.32 -9.87 -21.95
N GLU A 403 13.02 -10.10 -22.15
CA GLU A 403 12.05 -9.03 -22.38
C GLU A 403 11.94 -8.09 -21.16
N ALA A 404 11.96 -8.64 -19.95
CA ALA A 404 11.87 -7.87 -18.71
C ALA A 404 13.00 -6.83 -18.57
N VAL A 405 14.18 -7.09 -19.13
CA VAL A 405 15.33 -6.16 -19.11
C VAL A 405 15.03 -4.87 -19.89
N THR A 406 14.25 -4.98 -20.97
CA THR A 406 13.93 -3.84 -21.85
C THR A 406 12.55 -3.24 -21.59
N TYR A 407 11.74 -3.89 -20.75
CA TYR A 407 10.39 -3.43 -20.42
C TYR A 407 10.42 -2.05 -19.76
N LYS A 408 9.66 -1.12 -20.35
CA LYS A 408 9.46 0.22 -19.81
C LYS A 408 8.14 0.27 -19.07
N PRO A 409 8.15 0.44 -17.73
CA PRO A 409 6.92 0.57 -16.99
C PRO A 409 6.20 1.86 -17.35
N HIS A 410 4.88 1.80 -17.31
CA HIS A 410 4.02 2.97 -17.44
C HIS A 410 3.12 3.06 -16.21
N SER A 411 2.75 4.27 -15.83
CA SER A 411 1.72 4.47 -14.81
C SER A 411 0.34 4.16 -15.40
N PHE A 412 -0.65 3.91 -14.54
CA PHE A 412 -2.04 3.86 -14.97
C PHE A 412 -2.43 5.22 -15.55
N ASP A 413 -3.14 5.21 -16.69
CA ASP A 413 -3.67 6.42 -17.30
C ASP A 413 -4.95 6.85 -16.56
N TYR A 414 -4.79 7.69 -15.55
CA TYR A 414 -5.92 8.23 -14.80
C TYR A 414 -6.72 9.29 -15.56
N GLU A 415 -6.24 9.75 -16.72
CA GLU A 415 -6.94 10.70 -17.59
C GLU A 415 -7.58 10.00 -18.79
N TYR A 416 -7.60 8.66 -18.81
CA TYR A 416 -8.17 7.83 -19.86
C TYR A 416 -9.55 8.32 -20.30
N GLY A 417 -9.70 8.59 -21.60
CA GLY A 417 -10.96 9.03 -22.20
C GLY A 417 -11.27 10.52 -22.02
N LYS A 418 -10.47 11.31 -21.29
CA LYS A 418 -10.59 12.76 -21.34
C LYS A 418 -10.08 13.26 -22.69
N VAL A 419 -10.97 13.83 -23.49
CA VAL A 419 -10.59 14.56 -24.71
C VAL A 419 -9.73 15.72 -24.28
N THR A 420 -8.43 15.62 -24.49
CA THR A 420 -7.56 16.79 -24.46
C THR A 420 -7.83 17.56 -25.75
N GLU A 421 -8.48 18.73 -25.65
CA GLU A 421 -8.44 19.69 -26.75
C GLU A 421 -6.96 19.96 -27.03
N SER A 422 -6.50 19.48 -28.18
CA SER A 422 -5.17 19.77 -28.69
C SER A 422 -5.12 21.26 -28.97
N ILE A 423 -4.54 22.02 -28.04
CA ILE A 423 -4.16 23.39 -28.32
C ILE A 423 -3.07 23.31 -29.39
N SER A 424 -3.49 23.54 -30.63
CA SER A 424 -2.62 23.79 -31.76
C SER A 424 -1.87 25.10 -31.47
N ILE A 425 -0.68 24.97 -30.89
CA ILE A 425 0.23 26.10 -30.74
C ILE A 425 0.75 26.41 -32.16
N SER A 426 0.08 27.36 -32.81
CA SER A 426 0.62 28.04 -33.97
C SER A 426 1.82 28.88 -33.49
N THR A 427 3.00 28.44 -33.90
CA THR A 427 4.26 29.17 -33.74
C THR A 427 4.18 30.47 -34.54
N SER A 428 3.94 31.59 -33.86
CA SER A 428 4.36 32.91 -34.34
C SER A 428 5.32 33.53 -33.34
N THR A 429 6.60 33.44 -33.69
CA THR A 429 7.71 34.06 -33.00
C THR A 429 7.62 35.58 -33.21
N GLN A 430 7.34 36.34 -32.15
CA GLN A 430 7.81 37.73 -32.06
C GLN A 430 8.44 37.98 -30.69
N ILE A 431 9.77 37.99 -30.71
CA ILE A 431 10.61 38.44 -29.61
C ILE A 431 10.42 39.95 -29.47
N LYS A 432 9.83 40.39 -28.36
CA LYS A 432 10.02 41.74 -27.83
C LYS A 432 10.56 41.66 -26.42
N THR A 433 11.86 41.83 -26.34
CA THR A 433 12.63 42.09 -25.12
C THR A 433 12.13 43.38 -24.46
N LYS A 434 11.68 43.29 -23.21
CA LYS A 434 11.55 44.45 -22.31
C LYS A 434 12.19 44.12 -20.97
N THR A 435 13.44 44.54 -20.86
CA THR A 435 14.20 44.67 -19.62
C THR A 435 13.49 45.66 -18.70
N THR A 436 13.14 45.27 -17.48
CA THR A 436 12.78 46.23 -16.42
C THR A 436 13.50 45.85 -15.14
N SER A 437 14.56 46.59 -14.85
CA SER A 437 15.23 46.66 -13.56
C SER A 437 14.29 47.31 -12.53
N THR A 438 14.07 46.69 -11.37
CA THR A 438 13.46 47.38 -10.23
C THR A 438 14.28 47.15 -8.97
N GLN A 439 14.63 48.28 -8.36
CA GLN A 439 15.52 48.46 -7.23
C GLN A 439 14.97 47.85 -5.93
N ILE A 440 15.85 47.20 -5.18
CA ILE A 440 15.63 46.76 -3.80
C ILE A 440 15.78 47.98 -2.89
N LYS A 441 14.70 48.37 -2.20
CA LYS A 441 14.77 49.27 -1.03
C LYS A 441 14.69 48.43 0.24
N THR A 442 15.82 48.30 0.91
CA THR A 442 16.00 47.79 2.26
C THR A 442 15.36 48.75 3.27
N LYS A 443 14.43 48.26 4.09
CA LYS A 443 13.97 48.95 5.30
C LYS A 443 14.25 48.05 6.49
N THR A 444 15.32 48.38 7.21
CA THR A 444 15.71 47.83 8.50
C THR A 444 14.73 48.34 9.55
N THR A 445 14.06 47.46 10.29
CA THR A 445 13.36 47.81 11.53
C THR A 445 13.89 46.93 12.64
N SER A 446 14.61 47.56 13.56
CA SER A 446 15.11 46.98 14.80
C SER A 446 14.01 47.02 15.86
N THR A 447 13.62 45.86 16.38
CA THR A 447 12.81 45.78 17.60
C THR A 447 13.54 44.93 18.62
N GLN A 448 13.96 45.57 19.71
CA GLN A 448 14.55 44.96 20.89
C GLN A 448 13.50 44.08 21.59
N ILE A 449 13.85 42.84 21.89
CA ILE A 449 13.10 41.98 22.81
C ILE A 449 13.97 41.75 24.04
N GLN A 450 13.47 42.21 25.19
CA GLN A 450 14.01 41.94 26.51
C GLN A 450 13.88 40.44 26.82
N THR A 451 15.01 39.78 27.06
CA THR A 451 15.07 38.41 27.58
C THR A 451 15.01 38.42 29.10
N SER A 452 13.91 37.94 29.67
CA SER A 452 13.84 37.51 31.07
C SER A 452 14.39 36.08 31.19
N THR A 453 15.53 35.95 31.86
CA THR A 453 16.19 34.68 32.19
C THR A 453 15.47 33.97 33.35
N THR A 454 14.84 32.83 33.06
CA THR A 454 14.49 31.84 34.08
C THR A 454 15.46 30.66 33.92
N GLN A 455 16.30 30.43 34.93
CA GLN A 455 17.20 29.29 35.01
C GLN A 455 16.39 28.00 35.20
N THR A 456 16.36 27.15 34.19
CA THR A 456 16.08 25.72 34.34
C THR A 456 17.32 24.94 33.93
N SER A 457 17.83 24.16 34.88
CA SER A 457 18.99 23.27 34.70
C SER A 457 18.72 22.27 33.58
N LYS A 458 19.47 22.37 32.48
CA LYS A 458 19.53 21.31 31.46
C LYS A 458 20.13 20.04 32.10
N PRO A 459 19.59 18.85 31.84
CA PRO A 459 20.26 17.62 32.21
C PRO A 459 21.57 17.50 31.41
N THR A 460 22.68 17.37 32.12
CA THR A 460 23.99 17.10 31.52
C THR A 460 24.01 15.65 31.06
N LEU A 461 24.15 15.43 29.74
CA LEU A 461 24.31 14.09 29.17
C LEU A 461 25.51 13.41 29.83
N THR A 462 25.33 12.14 30.19
CA THR A 462 26.41 11.28 30.68
C THR A 462 27.46 11.07 29.58
N PRO A 463 28.73 10.77 29.92
CA PRO A 463 29.76 10.45 28.94
C PRO A 463 29.36 9.30 27.98
N GLU A 464 28.54 8.37 28.44
CA GLU A 464 27.98 7.25 27.65
C GLU A 464 26.98 7.75 26.60
N GLU A 465 26.12 8.72 26.94
CA GLU A 465 25.15 9.33 26.03
C GLU A 465 25.83 10.23 25.00
N ILE A 466 26.88 10.95 25.38
CA ILE A 466 27.72 11.74 24.46
C ILE A 466 28.36 10.81 23.43
N LYS A 467 28.93 9.68 23.87
CA LYS A 467 29.52 8.69 22.97
C LYS A 467 28.49 8.08 22.00
N LYS A 468 27.29 7.78 22.47
CA LYS A 468 26.18 7.32 21.60
C LYS A 468 25.74 8.38 20.59
N LEU A 469 25.70 9.66 20.99
CA LEU A 469 25.39 10.77 20.09
C LEU A 469 26.47 10.94 19.00
N GLU A 470 27.75 10.85 19.38
CA GLU A 470 28.88 10.94 18.45
C GLU A 470 28.89 9.78 17.46
N GLU A 471 28.61 8.55 17.93
CA GLU A 471 28.46 7.37 17.05
C GLU A 471 27.27 7.51 16.09
N TYR A 472 26.14 8.05 16.57
CA TYR A 472 24.98 8.35 15.74
C TYR A 472 25.30 9.38 14.64
N GLN A 473 25.91 10.51 15.00
CA GLN A 473 26.31 11.55 14.06
C GLN A 473 27.33 11.04 13.03
N LYS A 474 28.25 10.16 13.45
CA LYS A 474 29.21 9.50 12.55
C LYS A 474 28.50 8.59 11.54
N LYS A 475 27.52 7.80 11.98
CA LYS A 475 26.69 6.96 11.09
C LYS A 475 25.85 7.81 10.13
N GLU A 476 25.30 8.93 10.58
CA GLU A 476 24.51 9.84 9.75
C GLU A 476 25.38 10.53 8.67
N LYS A 477 26.61 10.91 9.02
CA LYS A 477 27.58 11.44 8.04
C LYS A 477 27.95 10.41 6.97
N LEU A 478 28.25 9.17 7.37
CA LEU A 478 28.53 8.05 6.46
C LEU A 478 27.34 7.76 5.53
N ARG A 479 26.11 7.81 6.04
CA ARG A 479 24.88 7.65 5.25
C ARG A 479 24.75 8.74 4.18
N ASN A 480 25.01 9.99 4.55
CA ASN A 480 24.92 11.12 3.61
C ASN A 480 26.02 11.08 2.54
N GLU A 481 27.23 10.61 2.89
CA GLU A 481 28.30 10.36 1.91
C GLU A 481 27.95 9.21 0.96
N TYR A 482 27.38 8.11 1.47
CA TYR A 482 26.89 7.01 0.65
C TYR A 482 25.79 7.45 -0.34
N LEU A 483 24.82 8.25 0.11
CA LEU A 483 23.75 8.76 -0.76
C LEU A 483 24.31 9.66 -1.88
N LYS A 484 25.28 10.54 -1.56
CA LYS A 484 25.97 11.36 -2.57
C LYS A 484 26.73 10.50 -3.58
N LEU A 485 27.43 9.46 -3.13
CA LEU A 485 28.12 8.51 -4.00
C LEU A 485 27.13 7.74 -4.89
N LYS A 486 26.00 7.30 -4.34
CA LYS A 486 24.94 6.62 -5.09
C LYS A 486 24.33 7.52 -6.16
N GLU A 487 24.04 8.78 -5.86
CA GLU A 487 23.59 9.78 -6.84
C GLU A 487 24.64 10.03 -7.92
N PHE A 488 25.91 10.15 -7.54
CA PHE A 488 27.02 10.29 -8.47
C PHE A 488 27.14 9.08 -9.41
N TRP A 489 27.10 7.86 -8.89
CA TRP A 489 27.11 6.63 -9.69
C TRP A 489 25.91 6.52 -10.63
N ASN A 490 24.72 6.89 -10.15
CA ASN A 490 23.52 6.93 -11.00
C ASN A 490 23.64 8.00 -12.10
N SER A 491 24.31 9.13 -11.84
CA SER A 491 24.59 10.15 -12.85
C SER A 491 25.59 9.68 -13.90
N LEU A 492 26.58 8.86 -13.51
CA LEU A 492 27.56 8.26 -14.43
C LEU A 492 26.90 7.21 -15.32
N LYS A 493 26.04 6.34 -14.77
CA LYS A 493 25.25 5.37 -15.55
C LYS A 493 24.32 6.03 -16.57
N LYS A 494 23.80 7.23 -16.28
CA LYS A 494 23.01 8.02 -17.25
C LYS A 494 23.85 8.67 -18.35
N LYS A 495 25.15 8.90 -18.10
CA LYS A 495 26.06 9.56 -19.06
C LYS A 495 26.85 8.60 -19.93
N ASN A 496 26.92 7.31 -19.60
CA ASN A 496 27.64 6.32 -20.39
C ASN A 496 26.88 4.96 -20.37
N PRO A 497 25.94 4.73 -21.31
CA PRO A 497 25.10 3.54 -21.33
C PRO A 497 25.78 2.31 -21.98
N ARG A 498 27.10 2.15 -21.84
CA ARG A 498 27.82 0.96 -22.32
C ARG A 498 27.91 -0.11 -21.25
#